data_AF-A0A9N9D7F7-F1
#
_entry.id   AF-A0A9N9D7F7-F1
#
_cell.length_a   1.000
_cell.length_b   1.000
_cell.length_c   1.000
_cell.angle_alpha   90.00
_cell.angle_beta   90.00
_cell.angle_gamma   90.00
#
_symmetry.space_group_name_H-M   'P 1'
#
loop_
_entity.id
_entity.type
_entity.pdbx_description
1 polymer ?
#
loop_
_entity_poly.entity_id
_entity_poly.type
_entity_poly.pdbx_seq_one_letter_code
_entity_poly.pdbx_strand_id
1 'polypeptide(L)'
;MLAIPKIPETGAKYQALVEYLHLETIPEDYECKNNVVTSEIVDQHVSRVLQVQQSVNTSLDKYRAKLCNQGSVHKNKSPNNIIKAGTTIPTFSQQGVFKALASNNHIAIVEVNGKKIQVPVSRIKKKF
;
A
#
# COMPACT_ATOMS: atom_id res chain seq x y z
N MET A 1 -18.43 -73.15 51.11
CA MET A 1 -17.05 -73.12 50.59
C MET A 1 -17.10 -72.53 49.18
N LEU A 2 -16.57 -71.33 48.97
CA LEU A 2 -16.52 -70.67 47.67
C LEU A 2 -15.22 -71.10 46.95
N ALA A 3 -15.36 -71.84 45.86
CA ALA A 3 -14.22 -72.23 45.02
C ALA A 3 -13.80 -71.05 44.15
N ILE A 4 -12.60 -70.53 44.39
CA ILE A 4 -11.98 -69.51 43.52
C ILE A 4 -11.56 -70.21 42.23
N PRO A 5 -12.03 -69.77 41.04
CA PRO A 5 -11.58 -70.35 39.78
C PRO A 5 -10.09 -70.05 39.58
N LYS A 6 -9.31 -71.10 39.32
CA LYS A 6 -7.87 -71.02 39.07
C LYS A 6 -7.68 -70.32 37.73
N ILE A 7 -7.10 -69.11 37.75
CA ILE A 7 -6.74 -68.37 36.53
C ILE A 7 -5.69 -69.20 35.79
N PRO A 8 -5.90 -69.56 34.50
CA PRO A 8 -4.91 -70.31 33.76
C PRO A 8 -3.64 -69.47 33.62
N GLU A 9 -2.50 -70.08 33.93
CA GLU A 9 -1.18 -69.49 33.80
C GLU A 9 -1.06 -68.80 32.43
N THR A 10 -0.84 -67.49 32.47
CA THR A 10 -0.73 -66.61 31.32
C THR A 10 0.27 -67.19 30.34
N GLY A 11 -0.22 -67.78 29.25
CA GLY A 11 0.63 -68.25 28.15
C GLY A 11 1.52 -67.12 27.64
N ALA A 12 2.70 -67.45 27.09
CA ALA A 12 3.76 -66.51 26.68
C ALA A 12 3.27 -65.25 25.93
N LYS A 13 2.16 -65.35 25.19
CA LYS A 13 1.52 -64.22 24.51
C LYS A 13 1.01 -63.12 25.45
N TYR A 14 0.49 -63.50 26.62
CA TYR A 14 0.01 -62.56 27.63
C TYR A 14 1.16 -61.96 28.44
N GLN A 15 2.24 -62.70 28.67
CA GLN A 15 3.46 -62.16 29.29
C GLN A 15 4.10 -61.08 28.40
N ALA A 16 4.20 -61.31 27.09
CA ALA A 16 4.73 -60.31 26.16
C ALA A 16 3.89 -59.02 26.11
N LEU A 17 2.56 -59.13 26.26
CA LEU A 17 1.67 -57.97 26.34
C LEU A 17 1.81 -57.21 27.66
N VAL A 18 2.00 -57.92 28.78
CA VAL A 18 2.25 -57.30 30.08
C VAL A 18 3.62 -56.62 30.11
N GLU A 19 4.65 -57.20 29.49
CA GLU A 19 5.96 -56.57 29.30
C GLU A 19 5.89 -55.34 28.39
N TYR A 20 5.14 -55.40 27.28
CA TYR A 20 4.92 -54.27 26.39
C TYR A 20 4.20 -53.09 27.09
N LEU A 21 3.26 -53.37 27.99
CA LEU A 21 2.57 -52.36 28.78
C LEU A 21 3.39 -51.83 29.97
N HIS A 22 4.36 -52.60 30.48
CA HIS A 22 5.30 -52.16 31.53
C HIS A 22 6.49 -51.36 30.97
N LEU A 23 6.72 -51.37 29.67
CA LEU A 23 7.61 -50.41 29.02
C LEU A 23 6.92 -49.03 29.04
N GLU A 24 7.23 -48.22 30.05
CA GLU A 24 6.83 -46.79 30.15
C GLU A 24 7.40 -45.92 29.01
N THR A 25 8.09 -46.52 28.04
CA THR A 25 8.75 -45.83 26.94
C THR A 25 7.89 -45.90 25.69
N ILE A 26 7.24 -44.79 25.36
CA ILE A 26 6.66 -44.57 24.03
C ILE A 26 7.79 -44.76 23.02
N PRO A 27 7.63 -45.56 21.95
CA PRO A 27 8.69 -45.76 20.98
C PRO A 27 9.08 -44.40 20.36
N GLU A 28 10.36 -44.03 20.43
CA GLU A 28 10.91 -42.73 19.97
C GLU A 28 10.51 -42.38 18.52
N ASP A 29 10.21 -43.39 17.71
CA ASP A 29 9.76 -43.26 16.32
C ASP A 29 8.41 -42.53 16.15
N TYR A 30 7.55 -42.50 17.18
CA TYR A 30 6.26 -41.80 17.11
C TYR A 30 6.38 -40.31 17.44
N GLU A 31 7.30 -39.93 18.33
CA GLU A 31 7.53 -38.52 18.68
C GLU A 31 8.22 -37.78 17.52
N CYS A 32 9.18 -38.43 16.85
CA CYS A 32 9.91 -37.83 15.73
C CYS A 32 8.99 -37.46 14.56
N LYS A 33 8.04 -38.35 14.18
CA LYS A 33 7.10 -38.09 13.07
C LYS A 33 6.12 -36.95 13.36
N ASN A 34 5.64 -36.83 14.59
CA ASN A 34 4.72 -35.76 14.99
C ASN A 34 5.43 -34.39 14.99
N ASN A 35 6.71 -34.34 15.36
CA ASN A 35 7.50 -33.11 15.34
C ASN A 35 7.83 -32.65 13.91
N VAL A 36 8.10 -33.58 13.00
CA VAL A 36 8.37 -33.27 11.58
C VAL A 36 7.11 -32.75 10.88
N VAL A 37 5.96 -33.41 11.07
CA VAL A 37 4.67 -32.99 10.47
C VAL A 37 4.23 -31.62 11.01
N THR A 38 4.45 -31.33 12.29
CA THR A 38 4.12 -30.02 12.85
C THR A 38 5.06 -28.92 12.34
N SER A 39 6.35 -29.20 12.15
CA SER A 39 7.30 -28.26 11.56
C SER A 39 6.92 -27.88 10.12
N GLU A 40 6.61 -28.84 9.27
CA GLU A 40 6.25 -28.58 7.85
C GLU A 40 4.97 -27.73 7.72
N ILE A 41 3.98 -27.96 8.59
CA ILE A 41 2.74 -27.18 8.62
C ILE A 41 3.03 -25.73 9.04
N VAL A 42 3.88 -25.55 10.05
CA VAL A 42 4.29 -24.21 10.52
C VAL A 42 5.08 -23.48 9.43
N ASP A 43 6.02 -24.15 8.77
CA ASP A 43 6.81 -23.55 7.69
C ASP A 43 5.94 -23.16 6.49
N GLN A 44 4.97 -24.00 6.13
CA GLN A 44 4.01 -23.68 5.08
C GLN A 44 3.15 -22.47 5.47
N HIS A 45 2.71 -22.39 6.73
CA HIS A 45 1.94 -21.25 7.23
C HIS A 45 2.75 -19.96 7.19
N VAL A 46 4.00 -19.98 7.70
CA VAL A 46 4.93 -18.84 7.67
C VAL A 46 5.17 -18.38 6.23
N SER A 47 5.41 -19.32 5.31
CA SER A 47 5.61 -19.00 3.89
C SER A 47 4.39 -18.30 3.28
N ARG A 48 3.17 -18.73 3.59
CA ARG A 48 1.94 -18.09 3.10
C ARG A 48 1.78 -16.68 3.67
N VAL A 49 2.03 -16.50 4.97
CA VAL A 49 1.95 -15.18 5.62
C VAL A 49 2.96 -14.21 5.01
N LEU A 50 4.19 -14.66 4.76
CA LEU A 50 5.23 -13.84 4.11
C LEU A 50 4.83 -13.42 2.70
N GLN A 51 4.24 -14.32 1.91
CA GLN A 51 3.75 -13.98 0.56
C GLN A 51 2.64 -12.94 0.60
N VAL A 52 1.69 -13.06 1.54
CA VAL A 52 0.63 -12.08 1.73
C VAL A 52 1.22 -10.72 2.12
N GLN A 53 2.16 -10.70 3.06
CA GLN A 53 2.84 -9.47 3.50
C GLN A 53 3.56 -8.78 2.33
N GLN A 54 4.28 -9.53 1.51
CA GLN A 54 4.97 -8.99 0.32
C GLN A 54 3.98 -8.42 -0.70
N SER A 55 2.84 -9.10 -0.93
CA SER A 55 1.80 -8.63 -1.84
C SER A 55 1.15 -7.33 -1.37
N VAL A 56 0.86 -7.23 -0.07
CA VAL A 56 0.32 -6.01 0.56
C VAL A 56 1.31 -4.86 0.44
N ASN A 57 2.58 -5.09 0.80
CA ASN A 57 3.63 -4.06 0.69
C ASN A 57 3.80 -3.57 -0.75
N THR A 58 3.83 -4.48 -1.72
CA THR A 58 3.90 -4.12 -3.15
C THR A 58 2.72 -3.25 -3.58
N SER A 59 1.51 -3.55 -3.08
CA SER A 59 0.32 -2.75 -3.38
C SER A 59 0.36 -1.37 -2.74
N LEU A 60 0.85 -1.27 -1.51
CA LEU A 60 1.03 0.01 -0.81
C LEU A 60 2.09 0.88 -1.49
N ASP A 61 3.20 0.31 -1.94
CA ASP A 61 4.24 1.08 -2.64
C ASP A 61 3.74 1.61 -3.99
N LYS A 62 2.94 0.82 -4.72
CA LYS A 62 2.24 1.31 -5.92
C LYS A 62 1.31 2.49 -5.61
N TYR A 63 0.58 2.44 -4.49
CA TYR A 63 -0.29 3.53 -4.07
C TYR A 63 0.50 4.78 -3.70
N ARG A 64 1.59 4.64 -2.93
CA ARG A 64 2.50 5.74 -2.58
C ARG A 64 3.09 6.41 -3.81
N ALA A 65 3.56 5.63 -4.79
CA ALA A 65 4.09 6.17 -6.04
C ALA A 65 3.04 6.99 -6.81
N LYS A 66 1.78 6.55 -6.83
CA LYS A 66 0.68 7.32 -7.45
C LYS A 66 0.45 8.65 -6.73
N LEU A 67 0.45 8.67 -5.40
CA LEU A 67 0.30 9.92 -4.63
C LEU A 67 1.45 10.90 -4.88
N CYS A 68 2.70 10.43 -4.89
CA CYS A 68 3.86 11.26 -5.19
C CYS A 68 3.76 11.87 -6.61
N ASN A 69 3.29 11.10 -7.59
CA ASN A 69 3.16 11.57 -8.96
C ASN A 69 1.94 12.49 -9.17
N GLN A 70 0.83 12.29 -8.46
CA GLN A 70 -0.32 13.20 -8.50
C GLN A 70 0.02 14.60 -7.98
N GLY A 71 0.89 14.69 -6.97
CA GLY A 71 1.45 15.98 -6.52
C GLY A 71 2.33 16.68 -7.56
N SER A 72 2.93 15.94 -8.49
CA SER A 72 3.78 16.48 -9.58
C SER A 72 2.95 17.07 -10.72
N VAL A 73 1.83 16.44 -11.09
CA VAL A 73 0.95 16.94 -12.17
C VAL A 73 0.34 18.30 -11.83
N HIS A 74 0.07 18.58 -10.56
CA HIS A 74 -0.43 19.89 -10.11
C HIS A 74 0.67 20.96 -9.96
N LYS A 75 1.94 20.57 -9.72
CA LYS A 75 3.05 21.51 -9.58
C LYS A 75 3.72 21.89 -10.91
N ASN A 76 3.64 21.02 -11.91
CA ASN A 76 4.22 21.26 -13.24
C ASN A 76 3.29 21.98 -14.22
N LYS A 77 2.10 22.44 -13.78
CA LYS A 77 1.44 23.56 -14.45
C LYS A 77 2.21 24.83 -14.11
N SER A 78 3.38 24.97 -14.73
CA SER A 78 4.02 26.27 -14.88
C SER A 78 2.94 27.21 -15.45
N PRO A 79 2.72 28.39 -14.86
CA PRO A 79 1.83 29.36 -15.48
C PRO A 79 2.47 29.77 -16.80
N ASN A 80 2.01 29.18 -17.92
CA ASN A 80 2.30 29.66 -19.27
C ASN A 80 1.78 31.09 -19.53
N ASN A 81 1.26 31.74 -18.49
CA ASN A 81 0.60 33.03 -18.50
C ASN A 81 1.40 34.10 -17.73
N ILE A 82 2.72 33.96 -17.55
CA ILE A 82 3.54 35.08 -17.05
C ILE A 82 3.64 36.13 -18.16
N ILE A 83 2.64 36.99 -18.24
CA ILE A 83 2.74 38.25 -18.97
C ILE A 83 3.71 39.11 -18.16
N LYS A 84 4.91 39.36 -18.71
CA LYS A 84 5.88 40.26 -18.08
C LYS A 84 5.26 41.66 -18.00
N ALA A 85 5.42 42.33 -16.86
CA ALA A 85 5.05 43.73 -16.71
C ALA A 85 5.68 44.56 -17.84
N GLY A 86 4.89 45.42 -18.49
CA GLY A 86 5.33 46.18 -19.67
C GLY A 86 4.98 45.56 -21.03
N THR A 87 4.39 44.36 -21.08
CA THR A 87 3.90 43.78 -22.33
C THR A 87 2.70 44.59 -22.87
N THR A 88 2.77 45.02 -24.13
CA THR A 88 1.66 45.68 -24.82
C THR A 88 0.58 44.67 -25.15
N ILE A 89 -0.62 44.88 -24.61
CA ILE A 89 -1.76 44.00 -24.81
C ILE A 89 -2.78 44.69 -25.73
N PRO A 90 -3.24 44.02 -26.80
CA PRO A 90 -4.41 44.48 -27.54
C PRO A 90 -5.66 44.26 -26.68
N THR A 91 -6.22 45.33 -26.14
CA THR A 91 -7.56 45.29 -25.53
C THR A 91 -8.57 45.68 -26.61
N PHE A 92 -9.77 45.09 -26.62
CA PHE A 92 -10.78 45.38 -27.66
C PHE A 92 -11.01 46.90 -27.77
N SER A 93 -10.71 47.46 -28.95
CA SER A 93 -10.64 48.88 -29.35
C SER A 93 -9.37 49.70 -29.04
N GLN A 94 -8.52 49.36 -28.05
CA GLN A 94 -7.35 50.19 -27.68
C GLN A 94 -6.15 49.35 -27.16
N GLN A 95 -4.94 49.76 -27.52
CA GLN A 95 -3.70 49.15 -27.02
C GLN A 95 -3.40 49.67 -25.60
N GLY A 96 -3.05 48.78 -24.69
CA GLY A 96 -2.73 49.12 -23.29
C GLY A 96 -1.49 48.41 -22.78
N VAL A 97 -0.92 48.91 -21.69
CA VAL A 97 0.26 48.32 -21.03
C VAL A 97 -0.18 47.55 -19.79
N PHE A 98 0.19 46.27 -19.72
CA PHE A 98 -0.06 45.45 -18.53
C PHE A 98 0.76 45.94 -17.33
N LYS A 99 0.10 46.15 -16.19
CA LYS A 99 0.75 46.56 -14.94
C LYS A 99 0.83 45.45 -13.92
N ALA A 100 -0.30 44.80 -13.62
CA ALA A 100 -0.39 43.82 -12.55
C ALA A 100 -1.61 42.89 -12.72
N LEU A 101 -1.56 41.75 -12.04
CA LEU A 101 -2.75 40.92 -11.79
C LEU A 101 -3.39 41.32 -10.46
N ALA A 102 -4.71 41.23 -10.38
CA ALA A 102 -5.44 41.33 -9.13
C ALA A 102 -5.23 40.07 -8.28
N SER A 103 -5.54 40.14 -6.97
CA SER A 103 -5.34 39.04 -6.01
C SER A 103 -6.03 37.73 -6.39
N ASN A 104 -7.11 37.79 -7.17
CA ASN A 104 -7.85 36.62 -7.64
C ASN A 104 -7.27 35.99 -8.93
N ASN A 105 -6.18 36.52 -9.50
CA ASN A 105 -5.53 36.06 -10.75
C ASN A 105 -6.44 35.95 -12.00
N HIS A 106 -7.71 36.35 -11.92
CA HIS A 106 -8.67 36.33 -13.02
C HIS A 106 -8.85 37.71 -13.67
N ILE A 107 -8.38 38.76 -13.00
CA ILE A 107 -8.46 40.15 -13.45
C ILE A 107 -7.04 40.70 -13.64
N ALA A 108 -6.79 41.27 -14.82
CA ALA A 108 -5.59 42.04 -15.12
C ALA A 108 -5.88 43.54 -15.00
N ILE A 109 -4.92 44.27 -14.43
CA ILE A 109 -4.90 45.73 -14.38
C ILE A 109 -4.05 46.20 -15.56
N VAL A 110 -4.70 46.85 -16.53
CA VAL A 110 -4.09 47.37 -17.74
C VAL A 110 -4.18 48.89 -17.72
N GLU A 111 -3.09 49.58 -18.05
CA GLU A 111 -3.08 51.02 -18.24
C GLU A 111 -3.38 51.35 -19.71
N VAL A 112 -4.44 52.11 -19.95
CA VAL A 112 -4.84 52.62 -21.26
C VAL A 112 -4.97 54.14 -21.13
N ASN A 113 -4.20 54.89 -21.92
CA ASN A 113 -4.21 56.37 -21.91
C ASN A 113 -4.07 56.99 -20.50
N GLY A 114 -3.18 56.44 -19.66
CA GLY A 114 -2.94 56.93 -18.29
C GLY A 114 -4.01 56.56 -17.26
N LYS A 115 -5.06 55.82 -17.65
CA LYS A 115 -6.09 55.31 -16.74
C LYS A 115 -5.91 53.81 -16.53
N LYS A 116 -6.04 53.37 -15.27
CA LYS A 116 -6.01 51.94 -14.91
C LYS A 116 -7.39 51.33 -15.11
N ILE A 117 -7.48 50.31 -15.95
CA ILE A 117 -8.71 49.59 -16.28
C ILE A 117 -8.55 48.13 -15.86
N GLN A 118 -9.62 47.55 -15.30
CA GLN A 118 -9.68 46.14 -14.96
C GLN A 118 -10.25 45.34 -16.12
N VAL A 119 -9.53 44.33 -16.57
CA VAL A 119 -9.91 43.50 -17.72
C VAL A 119 -9.80 42.02 -17.32
N PRO A 120 -10.81 41.18 -17.60
CA PRO A 120 -10.68 39.74 -17.40
C PRO A 120 -9.52 39.17 -18.21
N VAL A 121 -8.69 38.33 -17.59
CA VAL A 121 -7.53 37.71 -18.26
C VAL A 121 -7.96 36.89 -19.49
N SER A 122 -9.15 36.29 -19.46
CA SER A 122 -9.72 35.55 -20.60
C SER A 122 -9.94 36.40 -21.86
N ARG A 123 -10.00 37.74 -21.71
CA ARG A 123 -10.20 38.68 -22.82
C ARG A 123 -8.88 39.23 -23.39
N ILE A 124 -7.74 38.92 -22.77
CA ILE A 124 -6.42 39.34 -23.22
C ILE A 124 -5.93 38.38 -24.31
N LYS A 125 -5.81 38.88 -25.54
CA LYS A 125 -5.24 38.11 -26.64
C LYS A 125 -3.73 38.32 -26.70
N LYS A 126 -2.96 37.23 -26.70
CA LYS A 126 -1.52 37.28 -26.97
C LYS A 126 -1.32 37.56 -28.46
N LYS A 127 -0.54 38.59 -28.79
CA LYS A 127 0.04 38.70 -30.14
C LYS A 127 1.24 37.75 -30.18
N PHE A 128 1.20 36.80 -31.12
CA PHE A 128 2.38 36.03 -31.52
C PHE A 128 3.20 36.87 -32.49
#